data_AF-A0A2U1KJP0-F1
#
_entry.id   AF-A0A2U1KJP0-F1
#
_cell.length_a   1.000
_cell.length_b   1.000
_cell.length_c   1.000
_cell.angle_alpha   90.00
_cell.angle_beta   90.00
_cell.angle_gamma   90.00
#
_symmetry.space_group_name_H-M   'P 1'
#
loop_
_entity.id
_entity.type
_entity.pdbx_description
1 polymer ?
#
loop_
_entity_poly.entity_id
_entity_poly.type
_entity_poly.pdbx_seq_one_letter_code
_entity_poly.pdbx_strand_id
1 'polypeptide(L)'
;MILWDSARIPTPHDGFGVKRKGDKEFSANIQLEMNYMPEKYKLSLALMEFLGIEVDTRSRIIAAIWHYVKDRKLQNPDDPSYFNCDPALRKVFGEDKMKFTMVSQKILHHLSPPQPIHLAHKIKLSGNSPARNACYYVLVDVPLPVQRELNDLLATTEKAKDIEACDEAICTSIRLMNIVKEAFFP
;
A
#
# COMPACT_ATOMS: atom_id res chain seq x y z
N MET A 1 -4.06 -0.16 27.10
CA MET A 1 -4.01 -0.41 25.66
C MET A 1 -2.76 -1.24 25.36
N ILE A 2 -2.85 -2.24 24.49
CA ILE A 2 -1.69 -2.98 23.97
C ILE A 2 -1.61 -2.62 22.49
N LEU A 3 -0.45 -2.15 22.04
CA LEU A 3 -0.19 -1.81 20.65
C LEU A 3 0.80 -2.83 20.08
N TRP A 4 0.47 -3.39 18.93
CA TRP A 4 1.35 -4.27 18.16
C TRP A 4 1.55 -3.65 16.78
N ASP A 5 2.79 -3.62 16.33
CA ASP A 5 3.21 -3.00 15.07
C ASP A 5 4.18 -3.96 14.37
N SER A 6 3.74 -4.54 13.26
CA SER A 6 4.53 -5.50 12.48
C SER A 6 5.80 -4.87 11.90
N ALA A 7 5.81 -3.57 11.61
CA ALA A 7 6.97 -2.92 10.99
C ALA A 7 8.18 -2.85 11.93
N ARG A 8 7.97 -3.04 13.23
CA ARG A 8 9.03 -3.04 14.25
C ARG A 8 9.63 -4.42 14.48
N ILE A 9 9.08 -5.46 13.85
CA ILE A 9 9.47 -6.85 14.07
C ILE A 9 9.90 -7.45 12.74
N PRO A 10 11.17 -7.87 12.59
CA PRO A 10 11.70 -8.35 11.31
C PRO A 10 11.16 -9.73 10.92
N THR A 11 10.60 -10.48 11.87
CA THR A 11 10.08 -11.84 11.64
C THR A 11 8.55 -11.83 11.51
N PRO A 12 7.99 -12.40 10.44
CA PRO A 12 6.55 -12.62 10.32
C PRO A 12 6.05 -13.50 11.46
N HIS A 13 4.88 -13.16 12.01
CA HIS A 13 4.21 -13.95 13.03
C HIS A 13 2.78 -14.25 12.61
N ASP A 14 2.39 -15.53 12.70
CA ASP A 14 1.05 -16.01 12.32
C ASP A 14 -0.01 -15.70 13.38
N GLY A 15 0.40 -15.19 14.55
CA GLY A 15 -0.50 -14.83 15.62
C GLY A 15 0.20 -14.19 16.81
N PHE A 16 -0.61 -13.66 17.73
CA PHE A 16 -0.14 -13.09 18.98
C PHE A 16 -1.00 -13.58 20.15
N GLY A 17 -0.39 -13.68 21.33
CA GLY A 17 -1.06 -14.05 22.57
C GLY A 17 -0.96 -12.92 23.59
N VAL A 18 -2.07 -12.59 24.24
CA VAL A 18 -2.10 -11.62 25.33
C VAL A 18 -2.51 -12.30 26.62
N LYS A 19 -1.66 -12.24 27.64
CA LYS A 19 -1.96 -12.73 28.99
C LYS A 19 -2.06 -11.58 29.97
N ARG A 20 -3.13 -11.56 30.78
CA ARG A 20 -3.33 -10.60 31.87
C ARG A 20 -3.86 -11.34 33.10
N LYS A 21 -3.50 -10.87 34.30
CA LYS A 21 -4.14 -11.32 35.54
C LYS A 21 -5.49 -10.61 35.68
N GLY A 22 -6.53 -11.34 36.04
CA GLY A 22 -7.87 -10.81 36.26
C GLY A 22 -8.83 -11.90 36.73
N ASP A 23 -9.81 -11.50 37.52
CA ASP A 23 -10.84 -12.32 38.16
C ASP A 23 -12.26 -11.87 37.82
N LYS A 24 -12.40 -10.93 36.87
CA LYS A 24 -13.67 -10.42 36.36
C LYS A 24 -13.83 -10.65 34.85
N GLU A 25 -15.07 -10.92 34.43
CA GLU A 25 -15.43 -10.95 33.01
C GLU A 25 -15.43 -9.53 32.41
N PHE A 26 -14.98 -9.39 31.17
CA PHE A 26 -14.97 -8.11 30.47
C PHE A 26 -14.98 -8.30 28.95
N SER A 27 -15.28 -7.23 28.20
CA SER A 27 -15.16 -7.22 26.74
C SER A 27 -13.82 -6.63 26.32
N ALA A 28 -13.01 -7.41 25.61
CA ALA A 28 -11.80 -6.93 24.95
C ALA A 28 -12.16 -6.33 23.59
N ASN A 29 -11.79 -5.06 23.38
CA ASN A 29 -11.91 -4.39 22.09
C ASN A 29 -10.58 -4.52 21.35
N ILE A 30 -10.63 -5.11 20.17
CA ILE A 30 -9.49 -5.34 19.29
C ILE A 30 -9.69 -4.45 18.07
N GLN A 31 -8.68 -3.64 17.75
CA GLN A 31 -8.66 -2.79 16.56
C GLN A 31 -7.54 -3.31 15.66
N LEU A 32 -7.87 -3.63 14.41
CA LEU A 32 -6.92 -4.09 13.41
C LEU A 32 -6.82 -3.03 12.30
N GLU A 33 -5.60 -2.52 12.10
CA GLU A 33 -5.26 -1.62 11.01
C GLU A 33 -4.58 -2.41 9.91
N MET A 34 -5.15 -2.35 8.71
CA MET A 34 -4.66 -3.10 7.57
C MET A 34 -3.46 -2.41 6.95
N ASN A 35 -2.36 -3.14 6.80
CA ASN A 35 -1.16 -2.65 6.11
C ASN A 35 -1.28 -2.90 4.59
N TYR A 36 -2.00 -2.02 3.90
CA TYR A 36 -2.17 -2.12 2.45
C TYR A 36 -0.91 -1.65 1.72
N MET A 37 -0.34 -2.53 0.87
CA MET A 37 0.80 -2.22 0.01
C MET A 37 0.43 -2.52 -1.45
N PRO A 38 0.25 -1.51 -2.33
CA PRO A 38 0.41 -0.07 -2.07
C PRO A 38 -0.67 0.52 -1.16
N GLU A 39 -0.36 1.67 -0.55
CA GLU A 39 -1.28 2.36 0.37
C GLU A 39 -2.63 2.64 -0.30
N LYS A 40 -3.70 2.30 0.43
CA LYS A 40 -5.09 2.52 0.03
C LYS A 40 -5.72 3.60 0.88
N TYR A 41 -6.70 4.29 0.31
CA TYR A 41 -7.42 5.36 0.97
C TYR A 41 -8.92 5.14 0.85
N LYS A 42 -9.66 5.47 1.90
CA LYS A 42 -11.11 5.62 1.86
C LYS A 42 -11.46 6.96 1.21
N LEU A 43 -12.35 6.91 0.23
CA LEU A 43 -12.81 8.07 -0.52
C LEU A 43 -13.88 8.81 0.28
N SER A 44 -13.91 10.14 0.17
CA SER A 44 -15.03 10.96 0.62
C SER A 44 -16.33 10.55 -0.10
N LEU A 45 -17.48 10.83 0.51
CA LEU A 45 -18.78 10.48 -0.07
C LEU A 45 -18.95 10.99 -1.52
N ALA A 46 -18.59 12.26 -1.78
CA ALA A 46 -18.71 12.84 -3.13
C ALA A 46 -17.88 12.09 -4.19
N LEU A 47 -16.64 11.75 -3.87
CA LEU A 47 -15.76 11.03 -4.80
C LEU A 47 -16.14 9.55 -4.93
N MET A 48 -16.64 8.95 -3.85
CA MET A 48 -17.17 7.58 -3.82
C MET A 48 -18.42 7.44 -4.69
N GLU A 49 -19.39 8.36 -4.57
CA GLU A 49 -20.59 8.38 -5.41
C GLU A 49 -20.25 8.59 -6.89
N PHE A 50 -19.21 9.37 -7.18
CA PHE A 50 -18.74 9.62 -8.54
C PHE A 50 -18.06 8.40 -9.18
N LEU A 51 -17.15 7.73 -8.46
CA LEU A 51 -16.37 6.60 -9.01
C LEU A 51 -17.00 5.23 -8.76
N GLY A 52 -17.93 5.11 -7.81
CA GLY A 52 -18.43 3.82 -7.31
C GLY A 52 -17.37 3.03 -6.53
N ILE A 53 -16.36 3.71 -5.97
CA ILE A 53 -15.21 3.10 -5.29
C ILE A 53 -15.19 3.59 -3.84
N GLU A 54 -15.19 2.67 -2.87
CA GLU A 54 -15.09 3.04 -1.46
C GLU A 54 -13.63 3.21 -1.00
N VAL A 55 -12.77 2.24 -1.35
CA VAL A 55 -11.36 2.20 -0.94
C VAL A 55 -10.49 1.76 -2.12
N ASP A 56 -9.52 2.56 -2.50
CA ASP A 56 -8.51 2.19 -3.52
C ASP A 56 -7.22 3.01 -3.35
N THR A 57 -6.22 2.68 -4.14
CA THR A 57 -4.94 3.37 -4.24
C THR A 57 -5.09 4.69 -4.97
N ARG A 58 -4.29 5.69 -4.58
CA ARG A 58 -4.29 7.02 -5.22
C ARG A 58 -4.11 6.95 -6.74
N SER A 59 -3.24 6.06 -7.22
CA SER A 59 -2.98 5.88 -8.65
C SER A 59 -4.21 5.37 -9.41
N ARG A 60 -4.93 4.39 -8.85
CA ARG A 60 -6.14 3.84 -9.47
C ARG A 60 -7.30 4.84 -9.47
N ILE A 61 -7.42 5.64 -8.40
CA ILE A 61 -8.39 6.74 -8.32
C ILE A 61 -8.14 7.77 -9.43
N ILE A 62 -6.89 8.22 -9.61
CA ILE A 62 -6.52 9.16 -10.68
C ILE A 62 -6.81 8.56 -12.06
N ALA A 63 -6.45 7.30 -12.27
CA ALA A 63 -6.72 6.60 -13.52
C ALA A 63 -8.22 6.52 -13.81
N ALA A 64 -9.05 6.21 -12.81
CA ALA A 64 -10.50 6.15 -12.96
C ALA A 64 -11.11 7.51 -13.36
N ILE A 65 -10.64 8.60 -12.75
CA ILE A 65 -11.03 9.98 -13.14
C ILE A 65 -10.62 10.25 -14.60
N TRP A 66 -9.40 9.87 -14.99
CA TRP A 66 -8.91 10.04 -16.36
C TRP A 66 -9.77 9.26 -17.38
N HIS A 67 -10.08 7.99 -17.09
CA HIS A 67 -10.95 7.17 -17.92
C HIS A 67 -12.33 7.82 -18.08
N TYR A 68 -12.94 8.28 -16.99
CA TYR A 68 -14.21 8.97 -17.03
C TYR A 68 -14.18 10.20 -17.95
N VAL A 69 -13.16 11.04 -17.81
CA VAL A 69 -12.98 12.25 -18.64
C VAL A 69 -12.85 11.87 -20.12
N LYS A 70 -12.09 10.82 -20.43
CA LYS A 70 -11.88 10.34 -21.80
C LYS A 70 -13.17 9.77 -22.40
N ASP A 71 -13.86 8.89 -21.68
CA ASP A 71 -15.06 8.19 -22.16
C ASP A 71 -16.21 9.17 -22.43
N ARG A 72 -16.28 10.25 -21.65
CA ARG A 72 -17.26 11.33 -21.83
C ARG A 72 -16.79 12.47 -22.73
N LYS A 73 -15.60 12.37 -23.30
CA LYS A 73 -15.01 13.39 -24.19
C LYS A 73 -15.00 14.79 -23.55
N LEU A 74 -14.65 14.85 -22.27
CA LEU A 74 -14.67 16.09 -21.48
C LEU A 74 -13.38 16.90 -21.61
N GLN A 75 -12.36 16.38 -22.30
CA GLN A 75 -11.15 17.14 -22.58
C GLN A 75 -11.49 18.41 -23.37
N ASN A 76 -10.87 19.53 -22.97
CA ASN A 76 -11.11 20.81 -23.62
C ASN A 76 -10.47 20.79 -25.04
N PRO A 77 -11.23 21.13 -26.10
CA PRO A 77 -10.73 21.10 -27.48
C PRO A 77 -9.71 22.21 -27.79
N ASP A 78 -9.79 23.35 -27.08
CA ASP A 78 -8.92 24.51 -27.29
C ASP A 78 -7.61 24.39 -26.49
N ASP A 79 -7.66 23.77 -25.30
CA ASP A 79 -6.48 23.47 -24.48
C ASP A 79 -6.55 22.04 -23.92
N PRO A 80 -5.83 21.07 -24.52
CA PRO A 80 -5.87 19.67 -24.11
C PRO A 80 -5.27 19.42 -22.72
N SER A 81 -4.65 20.42 -22.08
CA SER A 81 -4.19 20.34 -20.70
C SER A 81 -5.33 20.36 -19.68
N TYR A 82 -6.52 20.79 -20.10
CA TYR A 82 -7.72 20.92 -19.27
C TYR A 82 -8.83 19.95 -19.69
N PHE A 83 -9.72 19.68 -18.75
CA PHE A 83 -11.02 19.09 -19.01
C PHE A 83 -12.13 19.95 -18.40
N ASN A 84 -13.29 19.92 -19.04
CA ASN A 84 -14.50 20.59 -18.59
C ASN A 84 -15.22 19.67 -17.61
N CYS A 85 -15.51 20.17 -16.41
CA CYS A 85 -16.20 19.41 -15.39
C CYS A 85 -17.69 19.37 -15.70
N ASP A 86 -18.21 18.19 -15.98
CA ASP A 86 -19.64 17.95 -16.07
C ASP A 86 -20.31 18.09 -14.67
N PRO A 87 -21.64 18.02 -14.54
CA PRO A 87 -22.31 18.14 -13.25
C PRO A 87 -21.81 17.16 -12.18
N ALA A 88 -21.31 15.98 -12.56
CA ALA A 88 -20.79 15.00 -11.61
C ALA A 88 -19.41 15.43 -11.09
N LEU A 89 -18.50 15.81 -11.99
CA LEU A 89 -17.17 16.31 -11.63
C LEU A 89 -17.24 17.63 -10.84
N ARG A 90 -18.21 18.49 -11.14
CA ARG A 90 -18.43 19.73 -10.37
C ARG A 90 -18.85 19.48 -8.93
N LYS A 91 -19.62 18.42 -8.65
CA LYS A 91 -19.94 18.03 -7.27
C LYS A 91 -18.71 17.59 -6.48
N VAL A 92 -17.76 16.95 -7.15
CA VAL A 92 -16.51 16.50 -6.53
C VAL A 92 -15.56 17.67 -6.34
N PHE A 93 -15.26 18.42 -7.41
CA PHE A 93 -14.16 19.38 -7.43
C PHE A 93 -14.57 20.84 -7.23
N GLY A 94 -15.85 21.18 -7.39
CA GLY A 94 -16.37 22.54 -7.24
C GLY A 94 -15.94 23.53 -8.33
N GLU A 95 -15.38 23.06 -9.44
CA GLU A 95 -14.84 23.90 -10.53
C GLU A 95 -15.45 23.51 -11.87
N ASP A 96 -15.74 24.49 -12.75
CA ASP A 96 -16.28 24.22 -14.10
C ASP A 96 -15.24 23.64 -15.08
N LYS A 97 -13.95 23.87 -14.82
CA LYS A 97 -12.84 23.34 -15.61
C LYS A 97 -11.65 23.05 -14.71
N MET A 98 -10.87 22.03 -15.04
CA MET A 98 -9.70 21.65 -14.25
C MET A 98 -8.54 21.20 -15.14
N LYS A 99 -7.31 21.53 -14.72
CA LYS A 99 -6.09 21.05 -15.37
C LYS A 99 -5.77 19.63 -14.89
N PHE A 100 -5.38 18.74 -15.79
CA PHE A 100 -5.08 17.34 -15.41
C PHE A 100 -4.00 17.20 -14.34
N THR A 101 -3.00 18.08 -14.35
CA THR A 101 -1.92 18.08 -13.34
C THR A 101 -2.42 18.40 -11.92
N MET A 102 -3.55 19.11 -11.79
CA MET A 102 -4.13 19.49 -10.49
C MET A 102 -4.95 18.38 -9.85
N VAL A 103 -5.39 17.38 -10.61
CA VAL A 103 -6.22 16.26 -10.10
C VAL A 103 -5.53 15.59 -8.91
N SER A 104 -4.22 15.33 -9.03
CA SER A 104 -3.44 14.65 -8.01
C SER A 104 -3.39 15.36 -6.65
N GLN A 105 -3.55 16.69 -6.64
CA GLN A 105 -3.62 17.52 -5.44
C GLN A 105 -5.06 17.68 -4.96
N LYS A 106 -6.00 17.93 -5.87
CA LYS A 106 -7.41 18.13 -5.54
C LYS A 106 -8.02 16.90 -4.86
N ILE A 107 -7.67 15.70 -5.30
CA ILE A 107 -8.18 14.48 -4.68
C ILE A 107 -7.71 14.29 -3.24
N LEU A 108 -6.59 14.90 -2.80
CA LEU A 108 -6.05 14.67 -1.44
C LEU A 108 -7.08 15.03 -0.36
N HIS A 109 -7.90 16.07 -0.58
CA HIS A 109 -8.98 16.45 0.33
C HIS A 109 -10.13 15.43 0.39
N HIS A 110 -10.16 14.48 -0.55
CA HIS A 110 -11.13 13.41 -0.64
C HIS A 110 -10.56 12.05 -0.20
N LEU A 111 -9.30 11.99 0.26
CA LEU A 111 -8.65 10.75 0.69
C LEU A 111 -8.47 10.76 2.20
N SER A 112 -8.82 9.65 2.84
CA SER A 112 -8.61 9.40 4.27
C SER A 112 -8.10 7.99 4.49
N PRO A 113 -7.44 7.68 5.63
CA PRO A 113 -7.06 6.31 5.95
C PRO A 113 -8.29 5.37 5.94
N PRO A 114 -8.15 4.12 5.46
CA PRO A 114 -9.20 3.12 5.56
C PRO A 114 -9.63 2.91 7.01
N GLN A 115 -10.91 2.59 7.23
CA GLN A 115 -11.41 2.38 8.57
C GLN A 115 -10.81 1.11 9.20
N PRO A 116 -10.34 1.18 10.46
CA PRO A 116 -9.88 0.00 11.17
C PRO A 116 -11.01 -1.01 11.38
N ILE A 117 -10.65 -2.28 11.50
CA ILE A 117 -11.60 -3.34 11.84
C ILE A 117 -11.71 -3.42 13.35
N HIS A 118 -12.93 -3.29 13.88
CA HIS A 118 -13.22 -3.37 15.30
C HIS A 118 -13.86 -4.72 15.63
N LEU A 119 -13.22 -5.48 16.53
CA LEU A 119 -13.73 -6.75 17.05
C LEU A 119 -13.93 -6.63 18.56
N ALA A 120 -15.13 -6.95 19.04
CA ALA A 120 -15.42 -7.01 20.47
C ALA A 120 -15.53 -8.47 20.92
N HIS A 121 -14.62 -8.91 21.79
CA HIS A 121 -14.59 -10.28 22.30
C HIS A 121 -14.88 -10.31 23.81
N LYS A 122 -15.96 -10.98 24.21
CA LYS A 122 -16.34 -11.11 25.62
C LYS A 122 -15.54 -12.24 26.28
N ILE A 123 -14.67 -11.88 27.22
CA ILE A 123 -13.90 -12.81 28.06
C ILE A 123 -14.78 -13.26 29.21
N LYS A 124 -15.06 -14.58 29.28
CA LYS A 124 -15.85 -15.23 30.33
C LYS A 124 -14.95 -16.07 31.24
N LEU A 125 -15.29 -16.15 32.52
CA LEU A 125 -14.54 -16.89 33.54
C LEU A 125 -15.27 -18.15 34.02
N SER A 126 -16.57 -18.26 33.73
CA SER A 126 -17.44 -19.35 34.18
C SER A 126 -18.16 -20.06 33.03
N GLY A 127 -18.44 -21.35 33.22
CA GLY A 127 -19.06 -22.24 32.23
C GLY A 127 -18.06 -23.10 31.47
N ASN A 128 -18.46 -24.31 31.08
CA ASN A 128 -17.73 -25.14 30.11
C ASN A 128 -17.54 -24.28 28.86
N SER A 129 -16.39 -23.63 28.74
CA SER A 129 -16.06 -22.80 27.60
C SER A 129 -15.53 -23.75 26.53
N PRO A 130 -16.33 -24.17 25.53
CA PRO A 130 -15.68 -24.47 24.28
C PRO A 130 -15.05 -23.13 23.90
N ALA A 131 -13.74 -23.11 23.70
CA ALA A 131 -13.15 -22.13 22.81
C ALA A 131 -13.84 -22.31 21.44
N ARG A 132 -15.06 -21.79 21.29
CA ARG A 132 -15.67 -21.60 19.99
C ARG A 132 -14.86 -20.46 19.43
N ASN A 133 -13.80 -20.80 18.70
CA ASN A 133 -12.93 -19.86 18.02
C ASN A 133 -13.83 -18.82 17.36
N ALA A 134 -13.80 -17.59 17.86
CA ALA A 134 -14.53 -16.50 17.23
C ALA A 134 -13.83 -16.26 15.89
N CYS A 135 -14.40 -16.79 14.82
CA CYS A 135 -13.86 -16.67 13.47
C CYS A 135 -14.53 -15.48 12.79
N TYR A 136 -13.72 -14.52 12.36
CA TYR A 136 -14.17 -13.36 11.60
C TYR A 136 -13.62 -13.47 10.19
N TYR A 137 -14.49 -13.33 9.19
CA TYR A 137 -14.07 -13.25 7.80
C TYR A 137 -13.69 -11.81 7.48
N VAL A 138 -12.48 -11.64 6.98
CA VAL A 138 -11.96 -10.35 6.56
C VAL A 138 -11.49 -10.47 5.12
N LEU A 139 -11.97 -9.57 4.28
CA LEU A 139 -11.53 -9.49 2.89
C LEU A 139 -10.15 -8.82 2.87
N VAL A 140 -9.18 -9.52 2.28
CA VAL A 140 -7.81 -9.04 2.11
C VAL A 140 -7.45 -9.07 0.64
N ASP A 141 -6.72 -8.06 0.18
CA ASP A 141 -6.17 -8.07 -1.17
C ASP A 141 -5.03 -9.07 -1.24
N VAL A 142 -5.11 -10.01 -2.18
CA VAL A 142 -4.02 -10.94 -2.46
C VAL A 142 -3.27 -10.40 -3.68
N PRO A 143 -1.96 -10.13 -3.58
CA PRO A 143 -1.16 -9.75 -4.73
C PRO A 143 -1.28 -10.79 -5.85
N LEU A 144 -1.36 -10.32 -7.09
CA LEU A 144 -1.35 -11.23 -8.23
C LEU A 144 -0.03 -12.03 -8.26
N PRO A 145 -0.02 -13.30 -8.70
CA PRO A 145 1.19 -14.12 -8.74
C PRO A 145 2.38 -13.43 -9.42
N VAL A 146 2.14 -12.74 -10.54
CA VAL A 146 3.16 -11.97 -11.28
C VAL A 146 3.75 -10.82 -10.45
N GLN A 147 2.94 -10.19 -9.60
CA GLN A 147 3.42 -9.12 -8.72
C GLN A 147 4.29 -9.68 -7.59
N ARG A 148 3.98 -10.88 -7.09
CA ARG A 148 4.84 -11.60 -6.14
C ARG A 148 6.18 -11.95 -6.78
N GLU A 149 6.17 -12.56 -7.96
CA GLU A 149 7.39 -12.89 -8.70
C GLU A 149 8.26 -11.66 -8.96
N LEU A 150 7.64 -10.54 -9.36
CA LEU A 150 8.36 -9.28 -9.55
C LEU A 150 8.98 -8.77 -8.24
N ASN A 151 8.25 -8.81 -7.12
CA ASN A 151 8.78 -8.40 -5.82
C ASN A 151 9.95 -9.30 -5.38
N ASP A 152 9.85 -10.61 -5.61
CA ASP A 152 10.92 -11.56 -5.31
C ASP A 152 12.16 -11.27 -6.16
N LEU A 153 11.99 -10.98 -7.46
CA LEU A 153 13.08 -10.55 -8.35
C LEU A 153 13.73 -9.24 -7.88
N LEU A 154 12.94 -8.24 -7.48
CA LEU A 154 13.46 -6.97 -6.96
C LEU A 154 14.20 -7.16 -5.63
N ALA A 155 13.77 -8.07 -4.76
CA ALA A 155 14.50 -8.43 -3.55
C ALA A 155 15.85 -9.11 -3.88
N THR A 156 15.93 -9.88 -4.97
CA THR A 156 17.20 -10.48 -5.40
C THR A 156 18.25 -9.48 -5.92
N THR A 157 17.93 -8.18 -6.05
CA THR A 157 18.92 -7.13 -6.33
C THR A 157 19.98 -7.00 -5.22
N GLU A 158 19.77 -7.59 -4.05
CA GLU A 158 20.85 -7.75 -3.05
C GLU A 158 22.05 -8.55 -3.59
N LYS A 159 21.84 -9.45 -4.57
CA LYS A 159 22.93 -10.13 -5.30
C LYS A 159 23.74 -9.21 -6.20
N ALA A 160 23.27 -7.98 -6.47
CA ALA A 160 24.05 -6.98 -7.19
C ALA A 160 25.29 -6.54 -6.39
N LYS A 161 25.22 -6.59 -5.05
CA LYS A 161 26.39 -6.28 -4.20
C LYS A 161 27.49 -7.31 -4.33
N ASP A 162 27.13 -8.58 -4.47
CA ASP A 162 28.10 -9.66 -4.70
C ASP A 162 28.75 -9.53 -6.08
N ILE A 163 27.97 -9.09 -7.08
CA ILE A 163 28.48 -8.78 -8.43
C ILE A 163 29.45 -7.59 -8.39
N GLU A 164 29.10 -6.50 -7.71
CA GLU A 164 30.00 -5.35 -7.52
C GLU A 164 31.31 -5.74 -6.83
N ALA A 165 31.25 -6.59 -5.81
CA ALA A 165 32.45 -7.09 -5.12
C ALA A 165 33.33 -7.97 -6.04
N CYS A 166 32.72 -8.81 -6.87
CA CYS A 166 33.45 -9.58 -7.88
C CYS A 166 34.11 -8.67 -8.93
N ASP A 167 33.41 -7.63 -9.40
CA ASP A 167 33.93 -6.67 -10.37
C ASP A 167 35.12 -5.88 -9.80
N GLU A 168 35.07 -5.47 -8.53
CA GLU A 168 36.18 -4.81 -7.85
C GLU A 168 37.41 -5.73 -7.74
N ALA A 169 37.21 -7.01 -7.41
CA ALA A 169 38.29 -8.00 -7.34
C ALA A 169 38.94 -8.26 -8.72
N ILE A 170 38.13 -8.31 -9.78
CA ILE A 170 38.62 -8.44 -11.17
C ILE A 170 39.43 -7.21 -11.55
N CYS A 171 38.91 -5.99 -11.31
CA CYS A 171 39.61 -4.75 -11.61
C CYS A 171 40.97 -4.66 -10.90
N THR A 172 41.00 -5.05 -9.63
CA THR A 172 42.22 -5.09 -8.82
C THR A 172 43.24 -6.06 -9.41
N SER A 173 42.80 -7.27 -9.78
CA SER A 173 43.66 -8.29 -10.39
C SER A 173 44.22 -7.85 -11.73
N ILE A 174 43.41 -7.22 -12.58
CA ILE A 174 43.86 -6.64 -13.86
C ILE A 174 44.92 -5.56 -13.64
N ARG A 175 44.70 -4.67 -12.66
CA ARG A 175 45.67 -3.61 -12.34
C ARG A 175 47.01 -4.18 -11.89
N LEU A 176 46.98 -5.21 -11.04
CA LEU A 176 48.19 -5.92 -10.61
C LEU A 176 48.91 -6.61 -11.77
N MET A 177 48.17 -7.28 -12.67
CA MET A 177 48.76 -7.89 -13.86
C MET A 177 49.44 -6.87 -14.77
N ASN A 178 48.85 -5.68 -14.95
CA ASN A 178 49.46 -4.61 -15.74
C ASN A 178 50.74 -4.08 -15.10
N ILE A 179 50.75 -3.87 -13.78
CA ILE A 179 51.96 -3.46 -13.05
C ILE A 179 53.08 -4.48 -13.21
N VAL A 180 52.77 -5.78 -13.06
CA VAL A 180 53.74 -6.86 -13.25
C VAL A 180 54.22 -6.90 -14.69
N LYS A 181 53.34 -6.75 -15.68
CA LYS A 181 53.71 -6.73 -17.10
C LYS A 181 54.69 -5.59 -17.42
N GLU A 182 54.44 -4.37 -16.92
CA GLU A 182 55.35 -3.22 -17.09
C GLU A 182 56.70 -3.42 -16.39
N ALA A 183 56.72 -4.12 -15.26
CA ALA A 183 57.96 -4.42 -14.54
C ALA A 183 58.82 -5.50 -15.22
N PHE A 184 58.21 -6.45 -15.93
CA PHE A 184 58.91 -7.57 -16.58
C PHE A 184 59.17 -7.36 -18.09
N PHE A 185 58.51 -6.38 -18.71
CA PHE A 185 58.73 -5.99 -20.12
C PHE A 185 58.86 -4.46 -20.24
N PRO A 186 60.03 -3.88 -19.90
CA PRO A 186 60.34 -2.47 -20.15
C PRO A 186 60.59 -2.16 -21.64
#